data_AF-A0A6V7Y3A3-F1
#
_entry.id   AF-A0A6V7Y3A3-F1
#
_cell.length_a   1.000
_cell.length_b   1.000
_cell.length_c   1.000
_cell.angle_alpha   90.00
_cell.angle_beta   90.00
_cell.angle_gamma   90.00
#
_symmetry.space_group_name_H-M   'P 1'
#
loop_
_entity.id
_entity.type
_entity.pdbx_description
1 polymer ?
#
loop_
_entity_poly.entity_id
_entity_poly.type
_entity_poly.pdbx_seq_one_letter_code
_entity_poly.pdbx_strand_id
1 'polypeptide(L)'
;MSFKKIDRDSLDTITNAVEIFQVPPTNVTISSSKTFEILPSNPLTDTPFHFKIHSSENFIDFSKCYLFTEFRIRKENANGQHVNITLDENVAPIQMIGNTFINNMRISINGREIFNSNSLYAYKTYFSHELSYSLGAKSSHLNAAGYYYDSGVSQEAGASFNSRRNLFVNSRTAQFISKLDADLFNQPQYLVNHCEVDIEILPNDTKFLLIAPLPVGAQPTRYIFEVISCKLYVKKLDLMDGLALDIARKLDVKPARYAIRKTMMKPLFISQGRYEFHANLFMDQIPRRITLGLVANSDYVGTQERSPFNFQPFRVREISIIANGRSYPQSPYDFDYGSNRYVRAFHDMNDAIGFSGTPENNGITYQQYGRTHCIYVFNLTNSGEDNGGTFDLIKNGSTAVNIKFSQPIPEGGVMLIVMGETDALIMLDKNRSITSDTTI
;
A
#
# COMPACT_ATOMS: atom_id res chain seq x y z
N MET A 1 -29.48 -22.08 46.05
CA MET A 1 -29.29 -22.41 44.62
C MET A 1 -27.84 -22.82 44.42
N SER A 2 -27.59 -24.04 43.94
CA SER A 2 -26.23 -24.50 43.61
C SER A 2 -25.88 -23.99 42.22
N PHE A 3 -25.10 -22.91 42.15
CA PHE A 3 -24.50 -22.50 40.88
C PHE A 3 -23.37 -23.47 40.54
N LYS A 4 -23.31 -23.93 39.30
CA LYS A 4 -22.22 -24.75 38.77
C LYS A 4 -21.69 -24.07 37.53
N LYS A 5 -20.38 -24.09 37.34
CA LYS A 5 -19.78 -23.69 36.07
C LYS A 5 -20.31 -24.60 34.96
N ILE A 6 -20.46 -24.04 33.76
CA ILE A 6 -20.82 -24.81 32.57
C ILE A 6 -19.71 -25.83 32.25
N ASP A 7 -18.45 -25.41 32.40
CA ASP A 7 -17.28 -26.28 32.32
C ASP A 7 -16.38 -26.03 33.54
N ARG A 8 -15.81 -27.09 34.10
CA ARG A 8 -14.95 -27.02 35.30
C ARG A 8 -13.69 -26.19 35.03
N ASP A 9 -13.19 -26.22 33.81
CA ASP A 9 -11.94 -25.58 33.39
C ASP A 9 -12.17 -24.15 32.87
N SER A 10 -13.43 -23.68 32.85
CA SER A 10 -13.77 -22.28 32.54
C SER A 10 -13.23 -21.35 33.62
N LEU A 11 -12.46 -20.35 33.18
CA LEU A 11 -11.87 -19.33 34.04
C LEU A 11 -12.95 -18.48 34.71
N ASP A 12 -12.78 -18.24 36.01
CA ASP A 12 -13.65 -17.32 36.74
C ASP A 12 -13.40 -15.90 36.28
N THR A 13 -14.44 -15.24 35.78
CA THR A 13 -14.43 -13.80 35.53
C THR A 13 -15.47 -13.14 36.42
N ILE A 14 -15.15 -11.95 36.91
CA ILE A 14 -16.10 -11.07 37.59
C ILE A 14 -16.62 -10.04 36.60
N THR A 15 -17.86 -9.57 36.80
CA THR A 15 -18.43 -8.53 35.95
C THR A 15 -17.72 -7.21 36.23
N ASN A 16 -17.28 -6.48 35.20
CA ASN A 16 -16.61 -5.17 35.36
C ASN A 16 -17.41 -4.17 36.20
N ALA A 17 -18.75 -4.32 36.25
CA ALA A 17 -19.63 -3.50 37.08
C ALA A 17 -19.42 -3.67 38.60
N VAL A 18 -18.72 -4.71 39.05
CA VAL A 18 -18.39 -4.95 40.47
C VAL A 18 -16.91 -4.67 40.81
N GLU A 19 -16.08 -4.33 39.84
CA GLU A 19 -14.68 -3.87 40.04
C GLU A 19 -14.61 -2.39 40.46
N ILE A 20 -15.45 -1.99 41.42
CA ILE A 20 -15.65 -0.57 41.81
C ILE A 20 -14.40 0.04 42.47
N PHE A 21 -13.47 -0.79 42.94
CA PHE A 21 -12.21 -0.37 43.58
C PHE A 21 -10.99 -0.45 42.66
N GLN A 22 -11.13 -0.95 41.43
CA GLN A 22 -10.01 -1.08 40.51
C GLN A 22 -9.83 0.22 39.72
N VAL A 23 -8.72 0.90 39.96
CA VAL A 23 -8.33 2.07 39.18
C VAL A 23 -7.70 1.60 37.87
N PRO A 24 -8.07 2.18 36.71
CA PRO A 24 -7.41 1.86 35.45
C PRO A 24 -5.89 2.02 35.54
N PRO A 25 -5.11 1.12 34.91
CA PRO A 25 -3.65 1.21 34.93
C PRO A 25 -3.18 2.52 34.27
N THR A 26 -2.22 3.19 34.90
CA THR A 26 -1.64 4.43 34.37
C THR A 26 -0.42 4.11 33.53
N ASN A 27 -0.36 4.65 32.30
CA ASN A 27 0.84 4.53 31.45
C ASN A 27 1.94 5.47 31.96
N VAL A 28 3.01 4.90 32.49
CA VAL A 28 4.18 5.63 33.03
C VAL A 28 5.40 5.59 32.10
N THR A 29 5.20 5.19 30.83
CA THR A 29 6.30 4.93 29.88
C THR A 29 6.79 6.22 29.22
N ILE A 30 5.86 7.10 28.83
CA ILE A 30 6.09 8.28 28.00
C ILE A 30 5.97 9.52 28.88
N SER A 31 6.98 10.38 28.87
CA SER A 31 6.96 11.66 29.59
C SER A 31 6.33 12.77 28.76
N SER A 32 6.63 12.80 27.47
CA SER A 32 6.12 13.81 26.55
C SER A 32 6.03 13.24 25.13
N SER A 33 5.07 13.72 24.35
CA SER A 33 4.97 13.38 22.92
C SER A 33 4.65 14.63 22.11
N LYS A 34 5.37 14.84 21.02
CA LYS A 34 5.23 16.02 20.15
C LYS A 34 5.28 15.61 18.70
N THR A 35 4.52 16.31 17.86
CA THR A 35 4.57 16.14 16.41
C THR A 35 5.38 17.28 15.81
N PHE A 36 6.40 16.94 15.03
CA PHE A 36 7.28 17.90 14.36
C PHE A 36 6.89 18.00 12.88
N GLU A 37 6.84 19.23 12.37
CA GLU A 37 6.74 19.52 10.95
C GLU A 37 8.15 19.58 10.36
N ILE A 38 8.40 18.79 9.32
CA ILE A 38 9.65 18.75 8.57
C ILE A 38 9.36 19.15 7.14
N LEU A 39 10.08 20.14 6.65
CA LEU A 39 10.00 20.64 5.28
C LEU A 39 11.01 19.89 4.39
N PRO A 40 10.78 19.81 3.07
CA PRO A 40 11.76 19.29 2.15
C PRO A 40 13.01 20.16 2.16
N SER A 41 14.17 19.52 2.00
CA SER A 41 15.49 20.16 2.01
C SER A 41 15.75 20.94 0.72
N ASN A 42 15.08 20.55 -0.36
CA ASN A 42 15.14 21.18 -1.68
C ASN A 42 13.80 21.83 -2.06
N PRO A 43 13.80 22.82 -2.97
CA PRO A 43 12.58 23.39 -3.52
C PRO A 43 11.69 22.33 -4.19
N LEU A 44 10.37 22.50 -4.12
CA LEU A 44 9.40 21.58 -4.74
C LEU A 44 9.42 21.55 -6.27
N THR A 45 10.17 22.46 -6.90
CA THR A 45 10.45 22.42 -8.35
C THR A 45 11.48 21.36 -8.70
N ASP A 46 12.33 20.99 -7.74
CA ASP A 46 13.44 20.09 -7.95
C ASP A 46 13.04 18.73 -7.40
N THR A 47 13.01 17.72 -8.25
CA THR A 47 12.72 16.33 -7.85
C THR A 47 13.99 15.52 -7.91
N PRO A 48 14.20 14.55 -6.99
CA PRO A 48 13.29 14.07 -5.94
C PRO A 48 13.21 15.00 -4.70
N PHE A 49 12.14 14.90 -3.91
CA PHE A 49 11.98 15.63 -2.65
C PHE A 49 12.72 14.93 -1.49
N HIS A 50 13.58 15.66 -0.79
CA HIS A 50 14.39 15.12 0.29
C HIS A 50 13.90 15.58 1.67
N PHE A 51 13.50 14.65 2.52
CA PHE A 51 13.18 14.90 3.92
C PHE A 51 14.25 14.28 4.80
N LYS A 52 14.71 15.04 5.79
CA LYS A 52 15.72 14.59 6.75
C LYS A 52 15.20 14.71 8.17
N ILE A 53 15.13 13.59 8.86
CA ILE A 53 14.88 13.54 10.30
C ILE A 53 16.24 13.45 10.98
N HIS A 54 16.71 14.58 11.52
CA HIS A 54 17.97 14.61 12.24
C HIS A 54 17.93 13.73 13.49
N SER A 55 19.09 13.12 13.77
CA SER A 55 19.37 12.38 14.99
C SER A 55 19.03 13.23 16.21
N SER A 56 18.19 12.71 17.10
CA SER A 56 17.82 13.36 18.36
C SER A 56 17.71 12.34 19.49
N GLU A 57 17.64 12.83 20.73
CA GLU A 57 17.48 11.98 21.93
C GLU A 57 16.08 11.34 22.01
N ASN A 58 15.11 11.89 21.27
CA ASN A 58 13.74 11.40 21.25
C ASN A 58 13.64 10.09 20.46
N PHE A 59 12.70 9.24 20.87
CA PHE A 59 12.27 8.08 20.09
C PHE A 59 11.33 8.54 18.97
N ILE A 60 11.31 7.83 17.85
CA ILE A 60 10.46 8.15 16.69
C ILE A 60 9.34 7.12 16.57
N ASP A 61 8.11 7.59 16.43
CA ASP A 61 6.96 6.74 16.14
C ASP A 61 6.65 6.72 14.65
N PHE A 62 7.19 5.72 13.95
CA PHE A 62 6.95 5.53 12.52
C PHE A 62 5.49 5.17 12.19
N SER A 63 4.73 4.61 13.15
CA SER A 63 3.31 4.35 12.94
C SER A 63 2.50 5.64 12.78
N LYS A 64 3.03 6.77 13.26
CA LYS A 64 2.47 8.12 13.22
C LYS A 64 3.34 9.10 12.44
N CYS A 65 3.86 8.65 11.29
CA CYS A 65 4.50 9.50 10.31
C CYS A 65 3.57 9.74 9.12
N TYR A 66 3.25 11.01 8.87
CA TYR A 66 2.26 11.42 7.87
C TYR A 66 2.88 12.39 6.88
N LEU A 67 2.57 12.20 5.61
CA LEU A 67 2.91 13.12 4.53
C LEU A 67 1.71 14.00 4.25
N PHE A 68 1.90 15.31 4.37
CA PHE A 68 0.93 16.30 3.97
C PHE A 68 1.33 16.85 2.59
N THR A 69 0.34 16.97 1.71
CA THR A 69 0.53 17.47 0.35
C THR A 69 -0.59 18.40 -0.03
N GLU A 70 -0.25 19.48 -0.75
CA GLU A 70 -1.22 20.34 -1.40
C GLU A 70 -0.96 20.35 -2.90
N PHE A 71 -2.00 20.08 -3.69
CA PHE A 71 -1.90 19.94 -5.14
C PHE A 71 -2.76 20.95 -5.88
N ARG A 72 -2.40 21.20 -7.15
CA ARG A 72 -3.20 21.97 -8.11
C ARG A 72 -3.16 21.33 -9.49
N ILE A 73 -4.26 21.43 -10.23
CA ILE A 73 -4.32 21.04 -11.66
C ILE A 73 -4.45 22.29 -12.51
N ARG A 74 -3.61 22.43 -13.53
CA ARG A 74 -3.68 23.47 -14.58
C ARG A 74 -3.72 22.84 -15.96
N LYS A 75 -4.10 23.61 -16.98
CA LYS A 75 -4.00 23.20 -18.39
C LYS A 75 -2.99 24.05 -19.14
N GLU A 76 -2.33 23.46 -20.12
CA GLU A 76 -1.43 24.16 -21.03
C GLU A 76 -2.24 24.70 -22.22
N ASN A 77 -2.12 26.00 -22.49
CA ASN A 77 -2.76 26.61 -23.67
C ASN A 77 -1.91 26.39 -24.94
N ALA A 78 -2.43 26.79 -26.11
CA ALA A 78 -1.72 26.67 -27.38
C ALA A 78 -0.36 27.41 -27.42
N ASN A 79 -0.14 28.37 -26.52
CA ASN A 79 1.10 29.14 -26.39
C ASN A 79 2.06 28.56 -25.33
N GLY A 80 1.76 27.38 -24.77
CA GLY A 80 2.58 26.74 -23.75
C GLY A 80 2.43 27.32 -22.33
N GLN A 81 1.48 28.24 -22.11
CA GLN A 81 1.27 28.85 -20.79
C GLN A 81 0.27 28.04 -19.96
N HIS A 82 0.54 27.96 -18.66
CA HIS A 82 -0.31 27.24 -17.71
C HIS A 82 -1.47 28.13 -17.28
N VAL A 83 -2.67 27.80 -17.74
CA VAL A 83 -3.92 28.50 -17.40
C VAL A 83 -4.80 27.64 -16.50
N ASN A 84 -5.75 28.27 -15.81
CA ASN A 84 -6.65 27.55 -14.93
C ASN A 84 -7.61 26.66 -15.74
N ILE A 85 -7.95 25.50 -15.17
CA ILE A 85 -9.01 24.64 -15.70
C ILE A 85 -10.38 25.27 -15.40
N THR A 86 -11.36 25.06 -16.27
CA THR A 86 -12.74 25.57 -16.07
C THR A 86 -13.63 24.47 -15.50
N LEU A 87 -14.86 24.83 -15.10
CA LEU A 87 -15.84 23.89 -14.55
C LEU A 87 -16.14 22.71 -15.49
N ASP A 88 -16.17 22.95 -16.79
CA ASP A 88 -16.57 21.96 -17.79
C ASP A 88 -15.48 20.92 -18.11
N GLU A 89 -14.23 21.17 -17.71
CA GLU A 89 -13.10 20.27 -17.98
C GLU A 89 -13.26 18.95 -17.22
N ASN A 90 -13.26 17.84 -17.97
CA ASN A 90 -13.47 16.50 -17.42
C ASN A 90 -12.15 15.87 -16.98
N VAL A 91 -11.51 16.42 -15.94
CA VAL A 91 -10.22 15.95 -15.40
C VAL A 91 -10.31 15.71 -13.89
N ALA A 92 -9.77 14.57 -13.44
CA ALA A 92 -9.67 14.22 -12.02
C ALA A 92 -8.29 13.60 -11.74
N PRO A 93 -7.71 13.78 -10.54
CA PRO A 93 -6.55 12.99 -10.13
C PRO A 93 -6.93 11.52 -9.95
N ILE A 94 -5.96 10.60 -10.05
CA ILE A 94 -6.12 9.18 -9.69
C ILE A 94 -6.51 8.99 -8.21
N GLN A 95 -6.94 7.76 -7.86
CA GLN A 95 -7.34 7.45 -6.49
C GLN A 95 -6.18 7.62 -5.51
N MET A 96 -6.51 8.10 -4.31
CA MET A 96 -5.57 8.23 -3.18
C MET A 96 -4.33 9.06 -3.52
N ILE A 97 -4.55 10.20 -4.20
CA ILE A 97 -3.48 11.05 -4.73
C ILE A 97 -2.45 11.49 -3.68
N GLY A 98 -2.82 11.56 -2.40
CA GLY A 98 -1.87 11.87 -1.31
C GLY A 98 -0.77 10.83 -1.13
N ASN A 99 -0.94 9.61 -1.63
CA ASN A 99 0.10 8.56 -1.65
C ASN A 99 0.51 8.16 -3.06
N THR A 100 -0.44 8.08 -4.00
CA THR A 100 -0.19 7.58 -5.36
C THR A 100 0.53 8.57 -6.27
N PHE A 101 0.68 9.84 -5.83
CA PHE A 101 1.57 10.79 -6.50
C PHE A 101 3.04 10.35 -6.49
N ILE A 102 3.42 9.44 -5.61
CA ILE A 102 4.80 8.97 -5.45
C ILE A 102 5.06 7.82 -6.42
N ASN A 103 6.08 7.98 -7.26
CA ASN A 103 6.60 6.95 -8.14
C ASN A 103 7.53 6.02 -7.36
N ASN A 104 8.58 6.62 -6.79
CA ASN A 104 9.58 5.91 -6.02
C ASN A 104 9.81 6.59 -4.68
N MET A 105 9.92 5.78 -3.63
CA MET A 105 10.32 6.21 -2.30
C MET A 105 11.51 5.39 -1.85
N ARG A 106 12.56 6.08 -1.41
CA ARG A 106 13.73 5.48 -0.77
C ARG A 106 13.82 5.96 0.66
N ILE A 107 14.06 5.05 1.58
CA ILE A 107 14.26 5.36 2.99
C ILE A 107 15.58 4.76 3.41
N SER A 108 16.44 5.61 3.93
CA SER A 108 17.70 5.23 4.53
C SER A 108 17.70 5.62 6.00
N ILE A 109 18.31 4.80 6.84
CA ILE A 109 18.56 5.13 8.23
C ILE A 109 20.06 4.99 8.46
N ASN A 110 20.68 6.06 8.99
CA ASN A 110 22.13 6.17 9.18
C ASN A 110 22.93 5.80 7.91
N GLY A 111 22.46 6.25 6.75
CA GLY A 111 23.09 6.02 5.45
C GLY A 111 22.89 4.62 4.83
N ARG A 112 22.22 3.68 5.51
CA ARG A 112 21.87 2.37 4.93
C ARG A 112 20.43 2.38 4.41
N GLU A 113 20.25 2.07 3.13
CA GLU A 113 18.92 1.91 2.52
C GLU A 113 18.20 0.71 3.16
N ILE A 114 16.99 0.95 3.67
CA ILE A 114 16.13 -0.07 4.28
C ILE A 114 14.89 -0.38 3.44
N PHE A 115 14.47 0.58 2.60
CA PHE A 115 13.27 0.47 1.80
C PHE A 115 13.44 1.20 0.48
N ASN A 116 13.05 0.54 -0.60
CA ASN A 116 12.99 1.10 -1.93
C ASN A 116 11.83 0.45 -2.69
N SER A 117 10.91 1.27 -3.16
CA SER A 117 9.71 0.81 -3.86
C SER A 117 9.92 0.44 -5.33
N ASN A 118 11.12 0.68 -5.89
CA ASN A 118 11.49 0.40 -7.28
C ASN A 118 10.48 0.94 -8.32
N SER A 119 10.09 2.20 -8.17
CA SER A 119 9.15 2.88 -9.08
C SER A 119 7.74 2.27 -9.16
N LEU A 120 7.35 1.50 -8.15
CA LEU A 120 6.02 0.89 -8.03
C LEU A 120 5.31 1.28 -6.74
N TYR A 121 5.70 2.40 -6.11
CA TYR A 121 5.11 2.82 -4.84
C TYR A 121 3.59 3.04 -4.95
N ALA A 122 3.13 3.69 -6.02
CA ALA A 122 1.71 3.93 -6.27
C ALA A 122 0.90 2.62 -6.30
N TYR A 123 1.41 1.61 -7.00
CA TYR A 123 0.78 0.28 -7.07
C TYR A 123 0.82 -0.48 -5.75
N LYS A 124 1.96 -0.46 -5.06
CA LYS A 124 2.11 -1.05 -3.72
C LYS A 124 1.05 -0.48 -2.77
N THR A 125 1.03 0.84 -2.68
CA THR A 125 0.14 1.53 -1.75
C THR A 125 -1.32 1.32 -2.13
N TYR A 126 -1.64 1.31 -3.42
CA TYR A 126 -2.98 0.99 -3.90
C TYR A 126 -3.40 -0.42 -3.48
N PHE A 127 -2.59 -1.46 -3.72
CA PHE A 127 -2.91 -2.83 -3.28
C PHE A 127 -3.10 -2.93 -1.76
N SER A 128 -2.18 -2.35 -0.98
CA SER A 128 -2.28 -2.39 0.48
C SER A 128 -3.55 -1.71 0.98
N HIS A 129 -3.93 -0.56 0.41
CA HIS A 129 -5.13 0.15 0.87
C HIS A 129 -6.44 -0.46 0.34
N GLU A 130 -6.45 -0.87 -0.92
CA GLU A 130 -7.60 -1.47 -1.58
C GLU A 130 -7.96 -2.82 -0.95
N LEU A 131 -6.96 -3.61 -0.55
CA LEU A 131 -7.19 -4.93 0.03
C LEU A 131 -7.35 -4.93 1.55
N SER A 132 -6.72 -4.00 2.29
CA SER A 132 -6.66 -4.11 3.77
C SER A 132 -7.70 -3.27 4.51
N TYR A 133 -8.19 -2.18 3.93
CA TYR A 133 -9.11 -1.27 4.64
C TYR A 133 -10.56 -1.62 4.40
N SER A 134 -11.36 -1.48 5.45
CA SER A 134 -12.78 -1.73 5.37
C SER A 134 -13.53 -0.67 4.57
N LEU A 135 -14.72 -1.01 4.07
CA LEU A 135 -15.59 -0.05 3.39
C LEU A 135 -15.85 1.22 4.23
N GLY A 136 -16.02 1.06 5.55
CA GLY A 136 -16.21 2.18 6.46
C GLY A 136 -14.99 3.11 6.52
N ALA A 137 -13.78 2.56 6.52
CA ALA A 137 -12.54 3.34 6.47
C ALA A 137 -12.38 4.07 5.14
N LYS A 138 -12.60 3.36 4.03
CA LYS A 138 -12.57 3.88 2.66
C LYS A 138 -13.56 5.01 2.39
N SER A 139 -14.69 5.02 3.10
CA SER A 139 -15.74 6.04 2.96
C SER A 139 -15.60 7.20 3.96
N SER A 140 -14.67 7.11 4.93
CA SER A 140 -14.50 8.08 6.00
C SER A 140 -13.13 8.74 5.98
N HIS A 141 -12.19 8.26 6.79
CA HIS A 141 -10.92 8.92 7.03
C HIS A 141 -9.92 8.77 5.87
N LEU A 142 -10.07 7.77 4.99
CA LEU A 142 -9.22 7.68 3.79
C LEU A 142 -9.51 8.78 2.76
N ASN A 143 -10.61 9.52 2.89
CA ASN A 143 -10.86 10.74 2.12
C ASN A 143 -9.74 11.76 2.35
N ALA A 144 -9.12 11.78 3.53
CA ALA A 144 -7.97 12.65 3.83
C ALA A 144 -6.75 12.33 2.95
N ALA A 145 -6.58 11.08 2.53
CA ALA A 145 -5.55 10.66 1.57
C ALA A 145 -5.99 10.79 0.10
N GLY A 146 -7.23 11.24 -0.15
CA GLY A 146 -7.81 11.40 -1.48
C GLY A 146 -8.44 10.13 -2.05
N TYR A 147 -8.78 9.15 -1.21
CA TYR A 147 -9.52 7.96 -1.62
C TYR A 147 -11.02 8.25 -1.60
N TYR A 148 -11.73 7.97 -2.70
CA TYR A 148 -13.19 8.11 -2.78
C TYR A 148 -13.82 6.80 -3.23
N TYR A 149 -14.55 6.13 -2.35
CA TYR A 149 -15.21 4.88 -2.69
C TYR A 149 -16.35 5.07 -3.69
N ASP A 150 -16.51 4.12 -4.62
CA ASP A 150 -17.65 3.99 -5.52
C ASP A 150 -17.88 2.49 -5.79
N SER A 151 -19.14 2.07 -5.80
CA SER A 151 -19.55 0.70 -6.16
C SER A 151 -19.66 0.51 -7.68
N GLY A 152 -19.53 1.59 -8.45
CA GLY A 152 -19.51 1.58 -9.90
C GLY A 152 -18.39 0.71 -10.49
N VAL A 153 -18.63 0.23 -11.71
CA VAL A 153 -17.67 -0.59 -12.47
C VAL A 153 -16.74 0.26 -13.34
N SER A 154 -16.87 1.59 -13.35
CA SER A 154 -16.04 2.51 -14.13
C SER A 154 -15.19 3.34 -13.18
N GLN A 155 -13.90 3.52 -13.49
CA GLN A 155 -13.00 4.37 -12.70
C GLN A 155 -12.92 5.81 -13.27
N GLU A 156 -13.29 5.94 -14.54
CA GLU A 156 -13.27 7.14 -15.37
C GLU A 156 -14.60 7.90 -15.36
N ALA A 157 -15.62 7.31 -14.73
CA ALA A 157 -16.96 7.85 -14.62
C ALA A 157 -17.59 7.37 -13.32
N GLY A 158 -18.50 8.16 -12.74
CA GLY A 158 -19.20 7.79 -11.50
C GLY A 158 -19.02 8.80 -10.38
N ALA A 159 -19.50 8.44 -9.19
CA ALA A 159 -19.53 9.32 -8.03
C ALA A 159 -18.11 9.57 -7.48
N SER A 160 -17.24 8.56 -7.51
CA SER A 160 -15.83 8.73 -7.07
C SER A 160 -15.07 9.69 -7.98
N PHE A 161 -15.17 9.49 -9.30
CA PHE A 161 -14.52 10.36 -10.28
C PHE A 161 -14.99 11.82 -10.13
N ASN A 162 -16.30 12.03 -10.04
CA ASN A 162 -16.88 13.38 -9.87
C ASN A 162 -16.45 14.03 -8.54
N SER A 163 -16.39 13.26 -7.45
CA SER A 163 -15.91 13.76 -6.15
C SER A 163 -14.46 14.24 -6.23
N ARG A 164 -13.58 13.44 -6.87
CA ARG A 164 -12.16 13.79 -7.09
C ARG A 164 -12.00 14.99 -8.02
N ARG A 165 -12.76 15.05 -9.13
CA ARG A 165 -12.79 16.19 -10.05
C ARG A 165 -13.16 17.48 -9.34
N ASN A 166 -14.22 17.43 -8.53
CA ASN A 166 -14.74 18.59 -7.82
C ASN A 166 -13.67 19.22 -6.93
N LEU A 167 -12.72 18.45 -6.37
CA LEU A 167 -11.60 18.99 -5.57
C LEU A 167 -10.72 19.99 -6.31
N PHE A 168 -10.66 19.98 -7.64
CA PHE A 168 -9.70 20.80 -8.40
C PHE A 168 -10.35 21.79 -9.38
N VAL A 169 -11.68 21.84 -9.43
CA VAL A 169 -12.44 22.79 -10.26
C VAL A 169 -11.91 24.22 -10.10
N ASN A 170 -11.81 24.94 -11.22
CA ASN A 170 -11.23 26.29 -11.28
C ASN A 170 -9.76 26.38 -10.82
N SER A 171 -9.02 25.27 -10.90
CA SER A 171 -7.64 25.16 -10.41
C SER A 171 -7.49 25.52 -8.93
N ARG A 172 -8.53 25.24 -8.12
CA ARG A 172 -8.41 25.35 -6.66
C ARG A 172 -7.39 24.33 -6.15
N THR A 173 -6.73 24.67 -5.05
CA THR A 173 -5.83 23.74 -4.39
C THR A 173 -6.60 22.79 -3.48
N ALA A 174 -6.10 21.56 -3.36
CA ALA A 174 -6.66 20.56 -2.45
C ALA A 174 -5.54 19.96 -1.60
N GLN A 175 -5.83 19.82 -0.31
CA GLN A 175 -4.89 19.31 0.70
C GLN A 175 -5.21 17.85 1.02
N PHE A 176 -4.16 17.07 1.19
CA PHE A 176 -4.23 15.66 1.54
C PHE A 176 -3.21 15.35 2.62
N ILE A 177 -3.54 14.38 3.46
CA ILE A 177 -2.63 13.82 4.44
C ILE A 177 -2.76 12.30 4.42
N SER A 178 -1.62 11.62 4.32
CA SER A 178 -1.54 10.18 4.18
C SER A 178 -0.43 9.62 5.06
N LYS A 179 -0.59 8.39 5.53
CA LYS A 179 0.51 7.67 6.17
C LYS A 179 1.45 7.16 5.08
N LEU A 180 2.77 7.27 5.32
CA LEU A 180 3.77 6.66 4.45
C LEU A 180 3.64 5.13 4.51
N ASP A 181 3.47 4.50 3.35
CA ASP A 181 3.40 3.05 3.21
C ASP A 181 4.77 2.47 2.90
N ALA A 182 5.61 2.42 3.93
CA ALA A 182 6.88 1.73 3.92
C ALA A 182 6.90 0.66 5.01
N ASP A 183 7.67 -0.41 4.80
CA ASP A 183 7.59 -1.64 5.61
C ASP A 183 7.84 -1.38 7.10
N LEU A 184 8.81 -0.51 7.43
CA LEU A 184 9.13 -0.12 8.82
C LEU A 184 8.08 0.83 9.45
N PHE A 185 7.24 1.47 8.64
CA PHE A 185 6.20 2.39 9.10
C PHE A 185 4.93 1.64 9.51
N ASN A 186 4.83 0.36 9.13
CA ASN A 186 3.70 -0.49 9.44
C ASN A 186 3.87 -1.33 10.71
N GLN A 187 5.03 -1.27 11.38
CA GLN A 187 5.25 -1.91 12.68
C GLN A 187 4.99 -0.95 13.86
N PRO A 188 4.54 -1.44 15.03
CA PRO A 188 4.07 -0.59 16.13
C PRO A 188 5.15 -0.10 17.11
N GLN A 189 6.39 -0.61 17.04
CA GLN A 189 7.46 -0.26 17.96
C GLN A 189 8.12 1.07 17.58
N TYR A 190 8.59 1.82 18.58
CA TYR A 190 9.30 3.07 18.35
C TYR A 190 10.74 2.81 17.90
N LEU A 191 11.21 3.60 16.93
CA LEU A 191 12.62 3.62 16.56
C LEU A 191 13.43 4.15 17.74
N VAL A 192 14.51 3.45 18.06
CA VAL A 192 15.49 3.89 19.06
C VAL A 192 16.06 5.28 18.70
N ASN A 193 16.34 6.07 19.73
CA ASN A 193 16.92 7.40 19.60
C ASN A 193 18.29 7.39 18.89
N HIS A 194 18.78 8.58 18.54
CA HIS A 194 20.05 8.80 17.83
C HIS A 194 20.14 8.16 16.43
N CYS A 195 19.00 7.93 15.78
CA CYS A 195 18.96 7.51 14.38
C CYS A 195 18.66 8.70 13.48
N GLU A 196 19.44 8.86 12.43
CA GLU A 196 19.15 9.77 11.31
C GLU A 196 18.34 9.03 10.26
N VAL A 197 17.25 9.63 9.79
CA VAL A 197 16.36 9.03 8.77
C VAL A 197 16.29 9.97 7.58
N ASP A 198 16.69 9.48 6.41
CA ASP A 198 16.59 10.19 5.14
C ASP A 198 15.48 9.55 4.30
N ILE A 199 14.56 10.37 3.82
CA ILE A 199 13.44 9.95 2.97
C ILE A 199 13.52 10.72 1.66
N GLU A 200 13.63 10.00 0.56
CA GLU A 200 13.65 10.54 -0.80
C GLU A 200 12.35 10.14 -1.51
N ILE A 201 11.62 11.13 -2.01
CA ILE A 201 10.32 10.95 -2.69
C ILE A 201 10.44 11.46 -4.12
N LEU A 202 10.38 10.54 -5.08
CA LEU A 202 10.28 10.85 -6.49
C LEU A 202 8.79 10.83 -6.91
N PRO A 203 8.21 11.95 -7.34
CA PRO A 203 6.83 11.96 -7.84
C PRO A 203 6.70 11.28 -9.21
N ASN A 204 5.47 10.87 -9.53
CA ASN A 204 5.06 10.33 -10.82
C ASN A 204 4.85 11.44 -11.85
N ASP A 205 4.93 11.06 -13.12
CA ASP A 205 4.60 11.93 -14.24
C ASP A 205 3.13 12.35 -14.17
N THR A 206 2.83 13.61 -14.55
CA THR A 206 1.45 14.13 -14.57
C THR A 206 0.48 13.24 -15.36
N LYS A 207 0.94 12.63 -16.46
CA LYS A 207 0.12 11.75 -17.30
C LYS A 207 -0.41 10.52 -16.55
N PHE A 208 0.36 10.00 -15.59
CA PHE A 208 -0.04 8.89 -14.73
C PHE A 208 -1.00 9.33 -13.63
N LEU A 209 -0.87 10.58 -13.18
CA LEU A 209 -1.61 11.12 -12.04
C LEU A 209 -3.01 11.62 -12.36
N LEU A 210 -3.33 11.83 -13.63
CA LEU A 210 -4.59 12.43 -14.06
C LEU A 210 -5.38 11.49 -14.97
N ILE A 211 -6.69 11.48 -14.74
CA ILE A 211 -7.68 10.85 -15.58
C ILE A 211 -8.49 11.98 -16.24
N ALA A 212 -8.32 12.15 -17.53
CA ALA A 212 -9.03 13.07 -18.40
C ALA A 212 -9.62 12.32 -19.61
N PRO A 213 -10.81 11.69 -19.46
CA PRO A 213 -11.46 10.97 -20.55
C PRO A 213 -11.83 11.94 -21.68
N LEU A 214 -11.39 11.61 -22.89
CA LEU A 214 -11.61 12.44 -24.08
C LEU A 214 -12.97 12.13 -24.74
N PRO A 215 -13.81 13.14 -25.03
CA PRO A 215 -14.96 12.97 -25.90
C PRO A 215 -14.51 12.55 -27.31
N VAL A 216 -15.34 11.75 -27.98
CA VAL A 216 -15.07 11.26 -29.35
C VAL A 216 -14.84 12.45 -30.29
N GLY A 217 -13.67 12.52 -30.91
CA GLY A 217 -13.29 13.56 -31.88
C GLY A 217 -12.66 14.83 -31.26
N ALA A 218 -12.46 14.89 -29.95
CA ALA A 218 -11.76 15.99 -29.29
C ALA A 218 -10.23 15.80 -29.33
N GLN A 219 -9.49 16.92 -29.34
CA GLN A 219 -8.03 16.91 -29.24
C GLN A 219 -7.58 16.74 -27.77
N PRO A 220 -6.45 16.05 -27.51
CA PRO A 220 -5.94 15.88 -26.16
C PRO A 220 -5.52 17.22 -25.55
N THR A 221 -6.18 17.60 -24.45
CA THR A 221 -5.78 18.75 -23.64
C THR A 221 -4.62 18.33 -22.74
N ARG A 222 -3.51 19.07 -22.78
CA ARG A 222 -2.38 18.81 -21.88
C ARG A 222 -2.63 19.44 -20.51
N TYR A 223 -2.82 18.57 -19.52
CA TYR A 223 -2.91 18.96 -18.12
C TYR A 223 -1.56 18.87 -17.41
N ILE A 224 -1.42 19.69 -16.36
CA ILE A 224 -0.23 19.80 -15.53
C ILE A 224 -0.66 19.62 -14.07
N PHE A 225 0.00 18.69 -13.38
CA PHE A 225 -0.23 18.43 -11.96
C PHE A 225 0.91 19.06 -11.15
N GLU A 226 0.57 19.93 -10.22
CA GLU A 226 1.53 20.75 -9.48
C GLU A 226 1.49 20.43 -8.00
N VAL A 227 2.67 20.24 -7.41
CA VAL A 227 2.86 20.12 -5.98
C VAL A 227 3.12 21.52 -5.40
N ILE A 228 2.14 22.05 -4.68
CA ILE A 228 2.19 23.39 -4.08
C ILE A 228 2.88 23.36 -2.72
N SER A 229 2.60 22.31 -1.93
CA SER A 229 3.18 22.12 -0.60
C SER A 229 3.40 20.64 -0.37
N CYS A 230 4.52 20.29 0.26
CA CYS A 230 4.80 18.94 0.74
C CYS A 230 5.49 19.05 2.09
N LYS A 231 4.97 18.38 3.10
CA LYS A 231 5.44 18.47 4.49
C LYS A 231 5.37 17.11 5.14
N LEU A 232 6.34 16.76 5.97
CA LEU A 232 6.35 15.53 6.73
C LEU A 232 6.06 15.81 8.20
N TYR A 233 5.02 15.20 8.74
CA TYR A 233 4.69 15.24 10.16
C TYR A 233 5.19 13.98 10.84
N VAL A 234 6.10 14.14 11.81
CA VAL A 234 6.74 13.04 12.54
C VAL A 234 6.44 13.15 14.02
N LYS A 235 5.84 12.12 14.60
CA LYS A 235 5.68 12.04 16.05
C LYS A 235 6.97 11.55 16.72
N LYS A 236 7.49 12.36 17.64
CA LYS A 236 8.62 12.02 18.50
C LYS A 236 8.16 11.93 19.96
N LEU A 237 8.80 11.06 20.72
CA LEU A 237 8.45 10.75 22.10
C LEU A 237 9.67 10.86 23.02
N ASP A 238 9.42 11.41 24.20
CA ASP A 238 10.33 11.36 25.34
C ASP A 238 9.86 10.23 26.26
N LEU A 239 10.78 9.33 26.60
CA LEU A 239 10.52 8.29 27.59
C LEU A 239 10.87 8.81 28.99
N MET A 240 10.40 8.11 30.02
CA MET A 240 10.93 8.32 31.37
C MET A 240 12.41 7.93 31.44
N ASP A 241 13.22 8.73 32.13
CA ASP A 241 14.69 8.59 32.20
C ASP A 241 15.13 7.18 32.60
N GLY A 242 14.47 6.59 33.60
CA GLY A 242 14.79 5.24 34.08
C GLY A 242 14.61 4.18 32.99
N LEU A 243 13.59 4.32 32.14
CA LEU A 243 13.32 3.40 31.03
C LEU A 243 14.28 3.64 29.87
N ALA A 244 14.54 4.91 29.52
CA ALA A 244 15.51 5.26 28.49
C ALA A 244 16.91 4.68 28.82
N LEU A 245 17.33 4.78 30.08
CA LEU A 245 18.59 4.22 30.56
C LEU A 245 18.60 2.67 30.54
N ASP A 246 17.47 2.03 30.86
CA ASP A 246 17.35 0.57 30.76
C ASP A 246 17.42 0.08 29.30
N ILE A 247 16.77 0.79 28.37
CA ILE A 247 16.86 0.49 26.93
C ILE A 247 18.29 0.67 26.43
N ALA A 248 18.98 1.75 26.83
CA ALA A 248 20.37 1.98 26.46
C ALA A 248 21.28 0.85 26.95
N ARG A 249 21.17 0.43 28.22
CA ARG A 249 21.91 -0.71 28.78
C ARG A 249 21.60 -2.03 28.08
N LYS A 250 20.35 -2.26 27.68
CA LYS A 250 19.97 -3.45 26.91
C LYS A 250 20.58 -3.44 25.52
N LEU A 251 20.70 -2.28 24.89
CA LEU A 251 21.25 -2.12 23.56
C LEU A 251 22.77 -2.41 23.51
N ASP A 252 23.47 -2.24 24.63
CA ASP A 252 24.88 -2.66 24.78
C ASP A 252 25.05 -4.18 24.73
N VAL A 253 24.02 -4.94 25.12
CA VAL A 253 24.05 -6.41 25.21
C VAL A 253 23.41 -7.07 23.99
N LYS A 254 22.32 -6.51 23.47
CA LYS A 254 21.56 -7.09 22.35
C LYS A 254 20.97 -5.99 21.44
N PRO A 255 20.92 -6.22 20.12
CA PRO A 255 20.35 -5.25 19.20
C PRO A 255 18.84 -5.10 19.42
N ALA A 256 18.31 -3.91 19.14
CA ALA A 256 16.88 -3.69 18.97
C ALA A 256 16.40 -4.44 17.72
N ARG A 257 15.22 -5.05 17.79
CA ARG A 257 14.68 -5.96 16.77
C ARG A 257 13.31 -5.50 16.33
N TYR A 258 13.19 -5.10 15.08
CA TYR A 258 11.95 -4.64 14.45
C TYR A 258 11.45 -5.69 13.47
N ALA A 259 10.33 -6.32 13.81
CA ALA A 259 9.62 -7.24 12.94
C ALA A 259 8.88 -6.45 11.86
N ILE A 260 9.13 -6.75 10.59
CA ILE A 260 8.47 -6.11 9.46
C ILE A 260 7.90 -7.13 8.48
N ARG A 261 6.86 -6.73 7.75
CA ARG A 261 6.45 -7.37 6.50
C ARG A 261 7.18 -6.63 5.38
N LYS A 262 8.20 -7.27 4.80
CA LYS A 262 8.93 -6.70 3.67
C LYS A 262 8.15 -6.93 2.39
N THR A 263 7.89 -5.86 1.66
CA THR A 263 7.11 -5.91 0.42
C THR A 263 8.04 -5.75 -0.78
N MET A 264 7.90 -6.66 -1.75
CA MET A 264 8.69 -6.69 -2.97
C MET A 264 7.79 -6.52 -4.18
N MET A 265 8.02 -5.47 -4.96
CA MET A 265 7.26 -5.16 -6.16
C MET A 265 8.03 -5.59 -7.41
N LYS A 266 7.35 -6.20 -8.38
CA LYS A 266 7.92 -6.57 -9.67
C LYS A 266 6.92 -6.34 -10.81
N PRO A 267 7.27 -5.57 -11.85
CA PRO A 267 6.48 -5.46 -13.06
C PRO A 267 6.96 -6.47 -14.11
N LEU A 268 6.04 -7.10 -14.83
CA LEU A 268 6.35 -8.06 -15.91
C LEU A 268 5.50 -7.73 -17.15
N PHE A 269 6.16 -7.49 -18.28
CA PHE A 269 5.48 -7.21 -19.55
C PHE A 269 5.07 -8.50 -20.27
N ILE A 270 3.83 -8.55 -20.73
CA ILE A 270 3.26 -9.63 -21.54
C ILE A 270 2.96 -9.07 -22.93
N SER A 271 3.65 -9.59 -23.95
CA SER A 271 3.50 -9.12 -25.33
C SER A 271 2.14 -9.51 -25.93
N GLN A 272 1.66 -8.69 -26.87
CA GLN A 272 0.46 -8.97 -27.66
C GLN A 272 0.51 -10.32 -28.37
N GLY A 273 -0.67 -10.92 -28.62
CA GLY A 273 -0.80 -12.18 -29.36
C GLY A 273 -0.53 -13.45 -28.53
N ARG A 274 -0.04 -13.34 -27.29
CA ARG A 274 0.23 -14.50 -26.44
C ARG A 274 -1.06 -15.09 -25.86
N TYR A 275 -1.13 -16.42 -25.81
CA TYR A 275 -2.16 -17.18 -25.10
C TYR A 275 -1.67 -17.71 -23.75
N GLU A 276 -0.36 -17.76 -23.54
CA GLU A 276 0.25 -18.26 -22.31
C GLU A 276 1.40 -17.35 -21.90
N PHE A 277 1.60 -17.23 -20.59
CA PHE A 277 2.69 -16.49 -19.99
C PHE A 277 3.25 -17.24 -18.79
N HIS A 278 4.57 -17.45 -18.79
CA HIS A 278 5.31 -18.04 -17.70
C HIS A 278 6.51 -17.17 -17.36
N ALA A 279 6.70 -16.86 -16.07
CA ALA A 279 7.83 -16.06 -15.61
C ALA A 279 8.20 -16.35 -14.15
N ASN A 280 9.49 -16.28 -13.84
CA ASN A 280 9.96 -16.32 -12.46
C ASN A 280 9.64 -15.00 -11.74
N LEU A 281 9.08 -15.09 -10.54
CA LEU A 281 8.70 -13.95 -9.71
C LEU A 281 9.83 -13.57 -8.75
N PHE A 282 10.00 -14.36 -7.69
CA PHE A 282 10.99 -14.14 -6.64
C PHE A 282 11.91 -15.35 -6.53
N MET A 283 13.21 -15.08 -6.32
CA MET A 283 14.24 -16.07 -6.10
C MET A 283 14.67 -16.05 -4.63
N ASP A 284 15.32 -17.11 -4.18
CA ASP A 284 15.92 -17.31 -2.85
C ASP A 284 14.93 -17.42 -1.68
N GLN A 285 13.89 -16.59 -1.64
CA GLN A 285 12.85 -16.62 -0.60
C GLN A 285 11.46 -16.70 -1.24
N ILE A 286 10.68 -17.68 -0.80
CA ILE A 286 9.26 -17.80 -1.19
C ILE A 286 8.46 -16.81 -0.34
N PRO A 287 7.76 -15.84 -0.96
CA PRO A 287 6.86 -14.96 -0.23
C PRO A 287 5.76 -15.75 0.44
N ARG A 288 5.28 -15.27 1.59
CA ARG A 288 4.12 -15.86 2.26
C ARG A 288 2.82 -15.57 1.51
N ARG A 289 2.78 -14.43 0.83
CA ARG A 289 1.63 -13.95 0.06
C ARG A 289 2.10 -13.32 -1.23
N ILE A 290 1.43 -13.64 -2.32
CA ILE A 290 1.66 -13.03 -3.63
C ILE A 290 0.35 -12.46 -4.13
N THR A 291 0.35 -11.16 -4.37
CA THR A 291 -0.75 -10.40 -4.97
C THR A 291 -0.40 -10.05 -6.40
N LEU A 292 -1.30 -10.34 -7.34
CA LEU A 292 -1.14 -10.11 -8.76
C LEU A 292 -2.29 -9.27 -9.30
N GLY A 293 -1.98 -8.33 -10.19
CA GLY A 293 -2.97 -7.60 -10.97
C GLY A 293 -2.46 -7.35 -12.38
N LEU A 294 -3.36 -7.39 -13.37
CA LEU A 294 -3.05 -7.10 -14.76
C LEU A 294 -3.60 -5.73 -15.12
N VAL A 295 -2.79 -4.90 -15.78
CA VAL A 295 -3.18 -3.58 -16.30
C VAL A 295 -2.72 -3.42 -17.75
N ALA A 296 -3.43 -2.63 -18.55
CA ALA A 296 -2.99 -2.38 -19.92
C ALA A 296 -1.64 -1.65 -19.89
N ASN A 297 -0.74 -1.96 -20.83
CA ASN A 297 0.59 -1.34 -20.85
C ASN A 297 0.50 0.19 -21.02
N SER A 298 -0.46 0.69 -21.79
CA SER A 298 -0.73 2.14 -21.90
C SER A 298 -1.09 2.78 -20.55
N ASP A 299 -1.79 2.04 -19.69
CA ASP A 299 -2.29 2.55 -18.41
C ASP A 299 -1.14 2.53 -17.39
N TYR A 300 -0.28 1.51 -17.44
CA TYR A 300 0.98 1.47 -16.70
C TYR A 300 1.93 2.62 -17.06
N VAL A 301 2.06 2.94 -18.35
CA VAL A 301 2.88 4.07 -18.84
C VAL A 301 2.23 5.43 -18.51
N GLY A 302 0.93 5.44 -18.17
CA GLY A 302 0.17 6.62 -17.76
C GLY A 302 -0.55 7.33 -18.90
N THR A 303 -1.44 6.64 -19.63
CA THR A 303 -2.42 7.33 -20.49
C THR A 303 -3.38 8.16 -19.65
N GLN A 304 -3.77 9.33 -20.12
CA GLN A 304 -4.71 10.20 -19.39
C GLN A 304 -6.16 9.75 -19.53
N GLU A 305 -6.50 8.90 -20.49
CA GLU A 305 -7.91 8.53 -20.71
C GLU A 305 -8.46 7.55 -19.66
N ARG A 306 -7.59 6.75 -19.04
CA ARG A 306 -7.96 5.63 -18.17
C ARG A 306 -7.15 5.63 -16.88
N SER A 307 -7.73 5.03 -15.85
CA SER A 307 -7.04 4.85 -14.57
C SER A 307 -5.87 3.85 -14.69
N PRO A 308 -4.67 4.17 -14.15
CA PRO A 308 -3.57 3.20 -14.04
C PRO A 308 -3.88 2.03 -13.09
N PHE A 309 -4.92 2.17 -12.24
CA PHE A 309 -5.40 1.15 -11.31
C PHE A 309 -6.59 0.35 -11.85
N ASN A 310 -6.81 0.37 -13.16
CA ASN A 310 -7.86 -0.43 -13.80
C ASN A 310 -7.40 -1.88 -13.98
N PHE A 311 -7.55 -2.68 -12.94
CA PHE A 311 -7.16 -4.09 -12.92
C PHE A 311 -8.21 -4.95 -13.66
N GLN A 312 -7.96 -5.18 -14.94
CA GLN A 312 -8.86 -5.92 -15.79
C GLN A 312 -8.51 -7.42 -15.79
N PRO A 313 -9.49 -8.30 -16.00
CA PRO A 313 -9.22 -9.73 -16.06
C PRO A 313 -8.44 -10.17 -17.31
N PHE A 314 -8.38 -9.35 -18.37
CA PHE A 314 -7.78 -9.67 -19.68
C PHE A 314 -8.12 -11.07 -20.22
N ARG A 315 -9.32 -11.57 -19.89
CA ARG A 315 -9.81 -12.91 -20.28
C ARG A 315 -8.86 -14.04 -19.85
N VAL A 316 -8.17 -13.90 -18.72
CA VAL A 316 -7.44 -14.99 -18.06
C VAL A 316 -8.39 -16.18 -17.91
N ARG A 317 -7.91 -17.38 -18.23
CA ARG A 317 -8.64 -18.64 -18.08
C ARG A 317 -8.15 -19.41 -16.87
N GLU A 318 -6.84 -19.43 -16.68
CA GLU A 318 -6.17 -20.14 -15.59
C GLU A 318 -5.00 -19.29 -15.11
N ILE A 319 -4.83 -19.20 -13.79
CA ILE A 319 -3.68 -18.56 -13.16
C ILE A 319 -3.21 -19.38 -11.97
N SER A 320 -1.90 -19.62 -11.88
CA SER A 320 -1.31 -20.36 -10.77
C SER A 320 0.09 -19.87 -10.45
N ILE A 321 0.48 -20.06 -9.19
CA ILE A 321 1.85 -19.87 -8.70
C ILE A 321 2.49 -21.24 -8.49
N ILE A 322 3.65 -21.47 -9.08
CA ILE A 322 4.50 -22.60 -8.76
C ILE A 322 5.51 -22.16 -7.69
N ALA A 323 5.50 -22.81 -6.54
CA ALA A 323 6.50 -22.64 -5.48
C ALA A 323 7.01 -24.01 -5.05
N ASN A 324 8.34 -24.24 -5.10
CA ASN A 324 8.98 -25.53 -4.77
C ASN A 324 8.31 -26.76 -5.43
N GLY A 325 7.94 -26.65 -6.71
CA GLY A 325 7.30 -27.73 -7.47
C GLY A 325 5.82 -27.99 -7.13
N ARG A 326 5.22 -27.21 -6.23
CA ARG A 326 3.78 -27.25 -5.94
C ARG A 326 3.06 -26.07 -6.61
N SER A 327 1.88 -26.35 -7.16
CA SER A 327 0.98 -25.33 -7.73
C SER A 327 0.03 -24.78 -6.67
N TYR A 328 -0.20 -23.47 -6.70
CA TYR A 328 -1.13 -22.72 -5.88
C TYR A 328 -2.10 -21.94 -6.78
N PRO A 329 -3.42 -22.20 -6.71
CA PRO A 329 -4.04 -23.32 -6.02
C PRO A 329 -3.62 -24.68 -6.62
N GLN A 330 -3.83 -25.76 -5.87
CA GLN A 330 -3.61 -27.12 -6.37
C GLN A 330 -4.64 -27.52 -7.43
N SER A 331 -5.90 -27.15 -7.21
CA SER A 331 -6.96 -27.32 -8.19
C SER A 331 -7.03 -26.05 -9.03
N PRO A 332 -6.83 -26.14 -10.35
CA PRO A 332 -6.76 -24.98 -11.22
C PRO A 332 -8.10 -24.24 -11.26
N TYR A 333 -8.03 -22.94 -11.52
CA TYR A 333 -9.20 -22.16 -11.87
C TYR A 333 -9.63 -22.44 -13.32
N ASP A 334 -10.93 -22.35 -13.58
CA ASP A 334 -11.50 -22.32 -14.94
C ASP A 334 -12.39 -21.08 -15.05
N PHE A 335 -11.74 -19.95 -15.33
CA PHE A 335 -12.43 -18.67 -15.39
C PHE A 335 -13.19 -18.50 -16.69
N ASP A 336 -14.38 -17.92 -16.56
CA ASP A 336 -15.14 -17.38 -17.67
C ASP A 336 -15.87 -16.12 -17.21
N TYR A 337 -15.24 -14.98 -17.50
CA TYR A 337 -15.76 -13.66 -17.16
C TYR A 337 -17.03 -13.29 -17.94
N GLY A 338 -17.26 -13.89 -19.11
CA GLY A 338 -18.49 -13.66 -19.89
C GLY A 338 -19.72 -14.24 -19.20
N SER A 339 -19.57 -15.41 -18.58
CA SER A 339 -20.63 -16.09 -17.81
C SER A 339 -20.57 -15.81 -16.31
N ASN A 340 -19.78 -14.82 -15.86
CA ASN A 340 -19.51 -14.52 -14.45
C ASN A 340 -19.04 -15.73 -13.61
N ARG A 341 -18.24 -16.64 -14.20
CA ARG A 341 -17.65 -17.80 -13.52
C ARG A 341 -16.25 -17.46 -12.99
N TYR A 342 -16.21 -16.73 -11.88
CA TYR A 342 -14.97 -16.38 -11.17
C TYR A 342 -15.14 -16.34 -9.64
N VAL A 343 -16.24 -16.92 -9.13
CA VAL A 343 -16.60 -16.94 -7.71
C VAL A 343 -15.50 -17.49 -6.80
N ARG A 344 -14.80 -18.53 -7.26
CA ARG A 344 -13.74 -19.15 -6.47
C ARG A 344 -12.57 -18.18 -6.24
N ALA A 345 -12.09 -17.48 -7.26
CA ALA A 345 -11.01 -16.52 -7.07
C ALA A 345 -11.43 -15.30 -6.24
N PHE A 346 -12.69 -14.86 -6.36
CA PHE A 346 -13.23 -13.82 -5.48
C PHE A 346 -13.27 -14.28 -4.01
N HIS A 347 -13.69 -15.52 -3.75
CA HIS A 347 -13.65 -16.12 -2.42
C HIS A 347 -12.21 -16.25 -1.90
N ASP A 348 -11.32 -16.86 -2.69
CA ASP A 348 -9.93 -17.11 -2.32
C ASP A 348 -9.17 -15.80 -2.07
N MET A 349 -9.47 -14.72 -2.81
CA MET A 349 -8.94 -13.39 -2.54
C MET A 349 -9.33 -12.90 -1.13
N ASN A 350 -10.62 -12.99 -0.78
CA ASN A 350 -11.12 -12.54 0.52
C ASN A 350 -10.64 -13.43 1.68
N ASP A 351 -10.43 -14.71 1.41
CA ASP A 351 -9.86 -15.67 2.35
C ASP A 351 -8.38 -15.38 2.62
N ALA A 352 -7.58 -15.17 1.57
CA ALA A 352 -6.14 -14.90 1.67
C ALA A 352 -5.79 -13.55 2.33
N ILE A 353 -6.75 -12.63 2.42
CA ILE A 353 -6.61 -11.35 3.15
C ILE A 353 -7.26 -11.39 4.54
N GLY A 354 -7.90 -12.51 4.92
CA GLY A 354 -8.44 -12.74 6.27
C GLY A 354 -9.85 -12.17 6.52
N PHE A 355 -10.63 -11.86 5.48
CA PHE A 355 -12.01 -11.40 5.65
C PHE A 355 -13.05 -12.52 5.61
N SER A 356 -12.72 -13.66 5.00
CA SER A 356 -13.63 -14.80 4.95
C SER A 356 -14.06 -15.23 6.36
N GLY A 357 -15.38 -15.34 6.58
CA GLY A 357 -15.94 -15.71 7.89
C GLY A 357 -15.95 -14.60 8.95
N THR A 358 -15.48 -13.38 8.64
CA THR A 358 -15.51 -12.22 9.54
C THR A 358 -16.57 -11.20 9.09
N PRO A 359 -17.02 -10.27 9.97
CA PRO A 359 -17.90 -9.18 9.56
C PRO A 359 -17.16 -8.08 8.75
N GLU A 360 -15.83 -8.14 8.65
CA GLU A 360 -15.00 -7.19 7.92
C GLU A 360 -15.05 -7.44 6.41
N ASN A 361 -14.83 -6.39 5.60
CA ASN A 361 -14.84 -6.47 4.15
C ASN A 361 -14.03 -5.34 3.53
N ASN A 362 -13.39 -5.55 2.38
CA ASN A 362 -12.69 -4.50 1.63
C ASN A 362 -13.61 -3.64 0.75
N GLY A 363 -14.91 -3.93 0.65
CA GLY A 363 -15.85 -3.22 -0.21
C GLY A 363 -15.73 -3.52 -1.71
N ILE A 364 -14.83 -4.41 -2.16
CA ILE A 364 -14.78 -4.83 -3.57
C ILE A 364 -15.98 -5.75 -3.83
N THR A 365 -16.86 -5.32 -4.73
CA THR A 365 -18.03 -6.12 -5.09
C THR A 365 -17.67 -7.25 -6.07
N TYR A 366 -18.50 -8.29 -6.10
CA TYR A 366 -18.36 -9.39 -7.06
C TYR A 366 -18.37 -8.91 -8.52
N GLN A 367 -19.11 -7.84 -8.83
CA GLN A 367 -19.15 -7.27 -10.18
C GLN A 367 -17.90 -6.47 -10.52
N GLN A 368 -17.36 -5.70 -9.57
CA GLN A 368 -16.11 -4.95 -9.75
C GLN A 368 -14.92 -5.88 -9.94
N TYR A 369 -14.87 -7.00 -9.20
CA TYR A 369 -13.83 -8.00 -9.32
C TYR A 369 -13.70 -8.57 -10.74
N GLY A 370 -14.83 -8.81 -11.41
CA GLY A 370 -14.85 -9.32 -12.79
C GLY A 370 -14.54 -8.29 -13.87
N ARG A 371 -14.30 -7.01 -13.53
CA ARG A 371 -14.18 -5.91 -14.50
C ARG A 371 -12.98 -5.01 -14.28
N THR A 372 -12.87 -4.38 -13.12
CA THR A 372 -11.92 -3.28 -12.85
C THR A 372 -11.05 -3.47 -11.62
N HIS A 373 -11.38 -4.45 -10.77
CA HIS A 373 -10.65 -4.77 -9.54
C HIS A 373 -10.27 -6.27 -9.52
N CYS A 374 -9.84 -6.80 -10.68
CA CYS A 374 -9.43 -8.19 -10.81
C CYS A 374 -8.01 -8.37 -10.22
N ILE A 375 -7.97 -8.67 -8.92
CA ILE A 375 -6.74 -8.87 -8.15
C ILE A 375 -6.71 -10.31 -7.65
N TYR A 376 -5.63 -11.03 -7.93
CA TYR A 376 -5.44 -12.41 -7.45
C TYR A 376 -4.52 -12.39 -6.25
N VAL A 377 -4.91 -13.06 -5.17
CA VAL A 377 -4.11 -13.14 -3.95
C VAL A 377 -3.90 -14.61 -3.63
N PHE A 378 -2.63 -15.03 -3.57
CA PHE A 378 -2.24 -16.40 -3.26
C PHE A 378 -1.60 -16.43 -1.88
N ASN A 379 -2.21 -17.16 -0.96
CA ASN A 379 -1.60 -17.49 0.32
C ASN A 379 -0.68 -18.71 0.17
N LEU A 380 0.60 -18.54 0.51
CA LEU A 380 1.66 -19.55 0.45
C LEU A 380 2.15 -19.94 1.85
N THR A 381 1.48 -19.47 2.91
CA THR A 381 1.81 -19.84 4.30
C THR A 381 1.68 -21.35 4.52
N ASN A 382 2.40 -21.86 5.52
CA ASN A 382 2.35 -23.30 5.85
C ASN A 382 0.99 -23.74 6.36
N SER A 383 0.35 -22.91 7.18
CA SER A 383 -0.97 -23.17 7.75
C SER A 383 -2.10 -22.98 6.75
N GLY A 384 -1.86 -22.27 5.62
CA GLY A 384 -2.94 -21.76 4.77
C GLY A 384 -3.72 -20.61 5.42
N GLU A 385 -3.36 -20.22 6.64
CA GLU A 385 -3.98 -19.15 7.40
C GLU A 385 -2.98 -18.00 7.57
N ASP A 386 -3.45 -16.76 7.47
CA ASP A 386 -2.66 -15.58 7.84
C ASP A 386 -2.96 -15.18 9.29
N ASN A 387 -2.36 -15.90 10.23
CA ASN A 387 -2.48 -15.58 11.65
C ASN A 387 -1.59 -14.37 11.99
N GLY A 388 -2.23 -13.20 12.12
CA GLY A 388 -1.57 -11.95 12.49
C GLY A 388 -0.74 -12.09 13.78
N GLY A 389 0.49 -11.56 13.76
CA GLY A 389 1.37 -11.52 14.93
C GLY A 389 2.34 -12.71 15.07
N THR A 390 2.39 -13.62 14.10
CA THR A 390 3.39 -14.70 14.06
C THR A 390 4.25 -14.63 12.80
N PHE A 391 5.50 -15.10 12.92
CA PHE A 391 6.35 -15.35 11.76
C PHE A 391 6.02 -16.72 11.19
N ASP A 392 5.97 -16.83 9.87
CA ASP A 392 5.94 -18.14 9.23
C ASP A 392 7.37 -18.64 8.96
N LEU A 393 7.53 -19.95 8.80
CA LEU A 393 8.82 -20.55 8.46
C LEU A 393 9.26 -20.05 7.08
N ILE A 394 10.45 -19.45 7.04
CA ILE A 394 11.07 -19.02 5.78
C ILE A 394 11.34 -20.25 4.94
N LYS A 395 10.75 -20.28 3.74
CA LYS A 395 11.03 -21.30 2.73
C LYS A 395 11.98 -20.72 1.71
N ASN A 396 13.17 -21.32 1.62
CA ASN A 396 14.07 -21.01 0.53
C ASN A 396 13.57 -21.67 -0.75
N GLY A 397 13.62 -20.94 -1.85
CA GLY A 397 13.17 -21.43 -3.14
C GLY A 397 12.78 -20.32 -4.11
N SER A 398 12.37 -20.75 -5.30
CA SER A 398 11.90 -19.85 -6.35
C SER A 398 10.38 -19.95 -6.51
N THR A 399 9.78 -18.83 -6.87
CA THR A 399 8.37 -18.77 -7.29
C THR A 399 8.26 -18.40 -8.76
N ALA A 400 7.32 -19.01 -9.46
CA ALA A 400 7.01 -18.70 -10.85
C ALA A 400 5.49 -18.56 -11.03
N VAL A 401 5.07 -17.69 -11.95
CA VAL A 401 3.68 -17.52 -12.33
C VAL A 401 3.41 -18.22 -13.65
N ASN A 402 2.27 -18.90 -13.76
CA ASN A 402 1.69 -19.40 -14.99
C ASN A 402 0.34 -18.75 -15.22
N ILE A 403 0.13 -18.19 -16.41
CA ILE A 403 -1.14 -17.60 -16.82
C ILE A 403 -1.49 -18.16 -18.19
N LYS A 404 -2.72 -18.65 -18.34
CA LYS A 404 -3.32 -18.98 -19.63
C LYS A 404 -4.48 -18.05 -19.90
N PHE A 405 -4.59 -17.56 -21.12
CA PHE A 405 -5.64 -16.66 -21.57
C PHE A 405 -6.58 -17.41 -22.52
N SER A 406 -7.88 -17.14 -22.41
CA SER A 406 -8.87 -17.70 -23.34
C SER A 406 -8.80 -17.06 -24.74
N GLN A 407 -8.18 -15.89 -24.83
CA GLN A 407 -8.00 -15.12 -26.05
C GLN A 407 -6.60 -14.49 -26.05
N PRO A 408 -6.04 -14.14 -27.22
CA PRO A 408 -4.71 -13.58 -27.27
C PRO A 408 -4.68 -12.21 -26.56
N ILE A 409 -3.55 -11.90 -25.93
CA ILE A 409 -3.32 -10.58 -25.32
C ILE A 409 -3.57 -9.48 -26.36
N PRO A 410 -4.35 -8.44 -26.02
CA PRO A 410 -4.71 -7.36 -26.92
C PRO A 410 -3.49 -6.57 -27.41
N GLU A 411 -3.70 -5.79 -28.47
CA GLU A 411 -2.69 -4.89 -29.02
C GLU A 411 -2.13 -3.93 -27.95
N GLY A 412 -0.82 -3.68 -28.02
CA GLY A 412 -0.11 -2.82 -27.04
C GLY A 412 0.39 -3.56 -25.80
N GLY A 413 -0.05 -4.80 -25.57
CA GLY A 413 0.43 -5.65 -24.47
C GLY A 413 -0.14 -5.28 -23.09
N VAL A 414 0.18 -6.12 -22.11
CA VAL A 414 -0.34 -6.03 -20.74
C VAL A 414 0.82 -6.09 -19.75
N MET A 415 0.72 -5.32 -18.67
CA MET A 415 1.66 -5.34 -17.55
C MET A 415 1.06 -6.14 -16.40
N LEU A 416 1.79 -7.16 -15.95
CA LEU A 416 1.52 -7.89 -14.72
C LEU A 416 2.26 -7.21 -13.57
N ILE A 417 1.53 -6.68 -12.61
CA ILE A 417 2.06 -6.08 -11.39
C ILE A 417 2.01 -7.14 -10.29
N VAL A 418 3.17 -7.44 -9.73
CA VAL A 418 3.35 -8.47 -8.71
C VAL A 418 3.82 -7.82 -7.41
N MET A 419 3.13 -8.13 -6.32
CA MET A 419 3.51 -7.76 -4.96
C MET A 419 3.72 -9.04 -4.14
N GLY A 420 4.94 -9.28 -3.70
CA GLY A 420 5.30 -10.37 -2.80
C GLY A 420 5.54 -9.83 -1.39
N GLU A 421 5.03 -10.52 -0.38
CA GLU A 421 5.25 -10.17 1.02
C GLU A 421 6.08 -11.25 1.73
N THR A 422 7.09 -10.81 2.46
CA THR A 422 8.02 -11.68 3.19
C THR A 422 8.21 -11.21 4.62
N ASP A 423 8.61 -12.15 5.46
CA ASP A 423 8.91 -11.91 6.86
C ASP A 423 10.36 -11.46 6.95
N ALA A 424 10.60 -10.30 7.55
CA ALA A 424 11.96 -9.83 7.77
C ALA A 424 12.12 -9.19 9.15
N LEU A 425 13.36 -9.24 9.65
CA LEU A 425 13.76 -8.58 10.88
C LEU A 425 14.83 -7.54 10.56
N ILE A 426 14.60 -6.32 11.02
CA ILE A 426 15.58 -5.24 11.02
C ILE A 426 16.18 -5.14 12.41
N MET A 427 17.51 -5.17 12.49
CA MET A 427 18.27 -5.09 13.72
C MET A 427 19.08 -3.80 13.79
N LEU A 428 19.05 -3.14 14.95
CA LEU A 428 19.82 -1.94 15.26
C LEU A 428 20.72 -2.22 16.46
N ASP A 429 22.03 -2.09 16.27
CA ASP A 429 23.01 -2.31 17.33
C ASP A 429 23.28 -1.03 18.17
N LYS A 430 24.22 -1.13 19.12
CA LYS A 430 24.64 0.00 19.96
C LYS A 430 25.16 1.20 19.17
N ASN A 431 25.80 0.96 18.02
CA ASN A 431 26.32 1.99 17.13
C ASN A 431 25.25 2.53 16.17
N ARG A 432 23.99 2.10 16.33
CA ARG A 432 22.88 2.37 15.42
C ARG A 432 23.18 1.91 13.99
N SER A 433 24.04 0.92 13.84
CA SER A 433 24.26 0.24 12.57
C SER A 433 23.11 -0.71 12.32
N ILE A 434 22.53 -0.61 11.12
CA ILE A 434 21.40 -1.43 10.72
C ILE A 434 21.91 -2.70 10.05
N THR A 435 21.29 -3.82 10.39
CA THR A 435 21.44 -5.10 9.73
C THR A 435 20.07 -5.72 9.46
N SER A 436 19.97 -6.54 8.41
CA SER A 436 18.75 -7.23 8.01
C SER A 436 19.04 -8.72 7.84
N ASP A 437 18.18 -9.59 8.35
CA ASP A 437 18.38 -11.06 8.32
C ASP A 437 18.40 -11.67 6.91
N THR A 438 18.02 -10.92 5.86
CA THR A 438 18.05 -11.39 4.46
C THR A 438 19.43 -11.31 3.79
N THR A 439 20.44 -10.79 4.50
CA THR A 439 21.84 -10.81 4.05
C THR A 439 22.66 -11.63 5.04
N ILE A 440 22.72 -12.94 4.83
CA ILE A 440 23.77 -13.80 5.38
C ILE A 440 24.66 -14.23 4.23
#